data_AF-A0A382W358-F1
#
_entry.id   AF-A0A382W358-F1
#
_cell.length_a   1.000
_cell.length_b   1.000
_cell.length_c   1.000
_cell.angle_alpha   90.00
_cell.angle_beta   90.00
_cell.angle_gamma   90.00
#
_symmetry.space_group_name_H-M   'P 1'
#
loop_
_entity.id
_entity.type
_entity.pdbx_description
1 polymer ?
#
loop_
_entity_poly.entity_id
_entity_poly.type
_entity_poly.pdbx_seq_one_letter_code
_entity_poly.pdbx_strand_id
1 'polypeptide(L)' 'MVRLADLEEPERSHLGTIPCPDFETQPWVTGPAMNKRRVALISTAALQHRDDNPLLIGASDYRVIADDTPDGDLI' A
#
# COMPACT_ATOMS: atom_id res chain seq x y z
N MET A 1 -2.98 11.41 4.17
CA MET A 1 -4.34 10.89 3.99
C MET A 1 -5.25 11.46 5.06
N VAL A 2 -6.52 11.73 4.75
CA VAL A 2 -7.56 12.25 5.66
C VAL A 2 -8.51 11.11 6.06
N ARG A 3 -9.17 11.21 7.22
CA ARG A 3 -10.16 10.19 7.63
C ARG A 3 -11.41 10.32 6.77
N LEU A 4 -12.05 9.20 6.41
CA LEU A 4 -13.32 9.21 5.66
C LEU A 4 -14.40 10.06 6.35
N ALA A 5 -14.45 10.04 7.69
CA ALA A 5 -15.38 10.84 8.49
C ALA A 5 -15.13 12.36 8.43
N ASP A 6 -13.97 12.78 7.95
CA ASP A 6 -13.58 14.19 7.84
C ASP A 6 -13.74 14.71 6.39
N LEU A 7 -14.08 13.86 5.41
CA LEU A 7 -14.33 14.26 4.01
C LEU A 7 -15.69 14.96 3.86
N GLU A 8 -15.79 15.99 3.03
CA GLU A 8 -17.07 16.64 2.75
C GLU A 8 -17.95 15.80 1.81
N GLU A 9 -19.26 16.08 1.78
CA GLU A 9 -20.16 15.51 0.78
C GLU A 9 -20.00 16.24 -0.56
N PRO A 10 -20.13 15.56 -1.72
CA PRO A 10 -20.61 14.17 -1.89
C PRO A 10 -19.50 13.10 -1.86
N GLU A 11 -18.24 13.49 -1.67
CA GLU A 11 -17.10 12.57 -1.78
C GLU A 11 -17.17 11.45 -0.73
N ARG A 12 -17.52 11.80 0.52
CA ARG A 12 -17.69 10.83 1.60
C ARG A 12 -18.70 9.73 1.24
N SER A 13 -19.91 10.09 0.82
CA SER A 13 -20.93 9.12 0.44
C SER A 13 -20.54 8.31 -0.80
N HIS A 14 -19.94 8.97 -1.81
CA HIS A 14 -19.45 8.28 -3.00
C HIS A 14 -18.46 7.15 -2.65
N LEU A 15 -17.40 7.47 -1.89
CA LEU A 15 -16.38 6.50 -1.47
C LEU A 15 -16.98 5.34 -0.65
N GLY A 16 -17.98 5.61 0.19
CA GLY A 16 -18.68 4.58 0.97
C GLY A 16 -19.54 3.63 0.13
N THR A 17 -19.84 3.97 -1.13
CA THR A 17 -20.67 3.16 -2.04
C THR A 17 -19.88 2.42 -3.11
N ILE A 18 -18.56 2.63 -3.19
CA ILE A 18 -17.71 1.93 -4.15
C ILE A 18 -17.77 0.43 -3.82
N PRO A 19 -18.11 -0.45 -4.79
CA PRO A 19 -18.13 -1.89 -4.56
C PRO A 19 -16.75 -2.39 -4.12
N CYS A 20 -16.66 -2.95 -2.92
CA CYS A 20 -15.48 -3.67 -2.47
C CYS A 20 -15.57 -5.12 -2.94
N PRO A 21 -14.49 -5.70 -3.48
CA PRO A 21 -14.48 -7.11 -3.84
C PRO A 21 -14.63 -7.99 -2.58
N ASP A 22 -15.54 -8.95 -2.65
CA ASP A 22 -15.60 -10.04 -1.68
C ASP A 22 -14.55 -11.08 -2.06
N PHE A 23 -13.66 -11.39 -1.11
CA PHE A 23 -12.66 -12.45 -1.29
C PHE A 23 -13.17 -13.73 -0.64
N GLU A 24 -13.27 -14.82 -1.40
CA GLU A 24 -13.75 -16.13 -0.91
C GLU A 24 -12.92 -16.68 0.26
N THR A 25 -11.65 -16.28 0.35
CA THR A 25 -10.75 -16.66 1.43
C THR A 25 -10.45 -15.46 2.33
N GLN A 26 -10.81 -15.55 3.61
CA GLN A 26 -10.36 -14.63 4.66
C GLN A 26 -9.54 -15.37 5.72
N PRO A 27 -8.27 -15.72 5.44
CA PRO A 27 -7.42 -16.26 6.48
C PRO A 27 -6.94 -15.10 7.35
N TRP A 28 -7.75 -14.67 8.32
CA TRP A 28 -7.19 -14.08 9.54
C TRP A 28 -6.42 -15.18 10.26
N VAL A 29 -5.19 -15.42 9.83
CA VAL A 29 -4.31 -16.41 10.42
C VAL A 29 -3.39 -15.72 11.41
N THR A 30 -3.17 -16.39 12.55
CA THR A 30 -2.14 -15.95 13.47
C THR A 30 -0.79 -16.24 12.81
N GLY A 31 -0.01 -15.17 12.57
CA GLY A 31 1.34 -15.31 12.04
C GLY A 31 2.30 -15.97 13.06
N PRO A 32 3.48 -16.42 12.61
CA PRO A 32 4.51 -16.96 13.49
C PRO A 32 4.98 -15.92 14.52
N ALA A 33 5.83 -16.33 15.48
CA ALA A 33 6.46 -15.43 16.43
C ALA A 33 7.10 -14.21 15.73
N MET A 34 7.10 -13.05 16.39
CA MET A 34 7.47 -11.76 15.78
C MET A 34 8.83 -11.79 15.07
N ASN A 35 9.83 -12.45 15.66
CA ASN A 35 11.17 -12.60 15.09
C ASN A 35 11.24 -13.51 13.84
N LYS A 36 10.14 -14.16 13.47
CA LYS A 36 9.99 -14.99 12.27
C LYS A 36 9.01 -14.39 11.27
N ARG A 37 8.46 -13.20 11.54
CA ARG A 37 7.51 -12.55 10.64
C ARG A 37 8.25 -11.86 9.49
N ARG A 38 7.70 -12.00 8.30
CA ARG A 38 8.04 -11.19 7.13
C ARG A 38 7.01 -10.08 7.03
N VAL A 39 7.46 -8.83 6.91
CA VAL A 39 6.59 -7.66 6.80
C VAL A 39 6.42 -7.32 5.32
N ALA A 40 5.19 -7.08 4.90
CA ALA A 40 4.88 -6.46 3.61
C ALA A 40 4.22 -5.11 3.89
N LEU A 41 4.72 -4.06 3.25
CA LEU A 41 4.10 -2.74 3.30
C LEU A 41 3.24 -2.57 2.04
N ILE A 42 1.95 -2.29 2.23
CA ILE A 42 1.04 -1.94 1.13
C ILE A 42 0.74 -0.44 1.27
N SER A 43 1.14 0.33 0.27
CA SER A 43 1.01 1.80 0.28
C SER A 43 0.67 2.30 -1.11
N THR A 44 -0.06 3.42 -1.18
CA THR A 44 -0.28 4.18 -2.41
C THR A 44 0.85 5.16 -2.72
N ALA A 45 1.85 5.28 -1.83
CA ALA A 45 2.92 6.27 -1.92
C ALA A 45 4.03 5.93 -2.94
N ALA A 46 3.94 4.79 -3.63
CA ALA A 46 4.89 4.39 -4.69
C ALA A 46 6.38 4.49 -4.25
N LEU A 47 6.77 3.71 -3.23
CA LEU A 47 8.14 3.68 -2.72
C LEU A 47 9.11 3.16 -3.81
N GLN A 48 10.11 3.96 -4.17
CA GLN A 48 11.08 3.64 -5.21
C GLN A 48 12.46 4.23 -4.91
N HIS A 49 13.48 3.82 -5.64
CA HIS A 49 14.76 4.54 -5.61
C HIS A 49 14.60 5.97 -6.16
N ARG A 50 15.47 6.87 -5.73
CA ARG A 50 15.46 8.26 -6.16
C ARG A 50 15.77 8.42 -7.65
N ASP A 51 16.69 7.61 -8.15
CA ASP A 51 17.18 7.68 -9.55
C ASP A 51 16.35 6.81 -10.51
N ASP A 52 15.27 6.22 -9.99
CA ASP A 52 14.40 5.31 -10.70
C ASP A 52 13.37 6.07 -11.54
N ASN A 53 12.97 5.50 -12.68
CA ASN A 53 11.89 6.09 -13.48
C ASN A 53 10.60 6.19 -12.64
N PRO A 54 9.84 7.29 -12.67
CA PRO A 54 8.63 7.42 -11.86
C PRO A 54 7.61 6.31 -12.13
N LEU A 55 7.02 5.76 -11.07
CA LEU A 55 5.82 4.93 -11.18
C LEU A 55 4.64 5.80 -11.65
N LEU A 56 4.05 5.41 -12.77
CA LEU A 56 2.96 6.16 -13.41
C LEU A 56 1.60 5.70 -12.91
N ILE A 57 0.58 6.54 -13.08
CA ILE A 57 -0.81 6.17 -12.80
C ILE A 57 -1.18 4.92 -13.60
N GLY A 58 -1.68 3.90 -12.91
CA GLY A 58 -2.06 2.62 -13.52
C GLY A 58 -0.90 1.64 -13.74
N ALA A 59 0.31 1.95 -13.25
CA ALA A 59 1.41 1.01 -13.19
C ALA A 59 1.01 -0.29 -12.46
N SER A 60 1.37 -1.43 -13.06
CA SER A 60 1.13 -2.78 -12.51
C SER A 60 2.42 -3.59 -12.37
N ASP A 61 3.57 -2.94 -12.65
CA ASP A 61 4.90 -3.47 -12.41
C ASP A 61 5.29 -3.33 -10.93
N TYR A 62 6.34 -4.04 -10.55
CA TYR A 62 6.93 -3.96 -9.22
C TYR A 62 8.45 -3.79 -9.36
N ARG A 63 9.06 -3.24 -8.31
CA ARG A 63 10.51 -3.11 -8.19
C ARG A 63 10.96 -3.69 -6.87
N VAL A 64 12.15 -4.30 -6.89
CA VAL A 64 12.77 -4.88 -5.69
C VAL A 64 13.72 -3.84 -5.12
N ILE A 65 13.56 -3.53 -3.84
CA ILE A 65 14.49 -2.73 -3.05
C ILE A 65 15.37 -3.71 -2.27
N ALA A 66 16.69 -3.58 -2.38
CA ALA A 66 17.64 -4.42 -1.66
C ALA A 66 17.62 -4.11 -0.16
N ASP A 67 18.02 -5.07 0.68
CA ASP A 67 18.01 -4.90 2.14
C ASP A 67 19.09 -3.93 2.64
N ASP A 68 20.12 -3.69 1.84
CA ASP A 68 21.20 -2.75 2.06
C ASP A 68 20.99 -1.39 1.40
N THR A 69 19.83 -1.14 0.79
CA THR A 69 19.50 0.17 0.20
C THR A 69 19.51 1.26 1.29
N PRO A 70 20.32 2.32 1.15
CA PRO A 70 20.30 3.46 2.06
C PRO A 70 18.93 4.15 2.07
N ASP A 71 18.49 4.55 3.26
CA ASP A 71 17.22 5.26 3.47
C ASP A 71 17.15 6.59 2.69
N GLY A 72 18.26 7.31 2.57
CA GLY A 72 18.35 8.55 1.79
C GLY A 72 18.12 8.39 0.28
N ASP A 73 18.25 7.16 -0.23
CA ASP A 73 18.14 6.84 -1.66
C ASP A 73 16.71 6.43 -2.06
N LEU A 74 15.78 6.36 -1.10
CA LEU A 74 14.37 6.05 -1.35
C LEU A 74 13.49 7.31 -1.36
N ILE A 75 12.47 7.31 -2.21
CA ILE A 75 11.41 8.34 -2.30
C ILE A 75 10.02 7.72 -2.42
#